data_AF-A0A136PID9-F1
#
_entry.id   AF-A0A136PID9-F1
#
_cell.length_a   1.000
_cell.length_b   1.000
_cell.length_c   1.000
_cell.angle_alpha   90.00
_cell.angle_beta   90.00
_cell.angle_gamma   90.00
#
_symmetry.space_group_name_H-M   'P 1'
#
loop_
_entity.id
_entity.type
_entity.pdbx_description
1 polymer ?
#
loop_
_entity_poly.entity_id
_entity_poly.type
_entity_poly.pdbx_seq_one_letter_code
_entity_poly.pdbx_strand_id
1 'polypeptide(L)'
;MITKLSAAAAPTAADLAAIESEWPLIAAELDVLDAQITLIYAEDHGGPSPLNWRRLRRTEARVTRAAAEVSTRTTGPDRAA
;
A
#
# COMPACT_ATOMS: atom_id res chain seq x y z
N MET A 1 -6.11 -7.42 -33.69
CA MET A 1 -7.44 -7.50 -33.03
C MET A 1 -7.37 -6.67 -31.76
N ILE A 2 -7.78 -5.40 -31.81
CA ILE A 2 -7.76 -4.52 -30.64
C ILE A 2 -9.08 -4.75 -29.91
N THR A 3 -9.02 -5.38 -28.74
CA THR A 3 -10.16 -5.59 -27.87
C THR A 3 -10.76 -4.24 -27.50
N LYS A 4 -12.02 -4.02 -27.89
CA LYS A 4 -12.82 -2.87 -27.48
C LYS A 4 -12.94 -2.93 -25.96
N LEU A 5 -12.18 -2.12 -25.25
CA LEU A 5 -12.47 -1.86 -23.84
C LEU A 5 -13.82 -1.14 -23.85
N SER A 6 -14.88 -1.84 -23.42
CA SER A 6 -16.15 -1.17 -23.13
C SER A 6 -15.80 -0.01 -22.21
N ALA A 7 -16.14 1.22 -22.62
CA ALA A 7 -15.93 2.38 -21.78
C ALA A 7 -16.81 2.21 -20.54
N ALA A 8 -16.24 1.60 -19.50
CA ALA A 8 -16.81 1.72 -18.17
C ALA A 8 -17.01 3.22 -17.92
N ALA A 9 -18.13 3.59 -17.30
CA ALA A 9 -18.35 4.97 -16.90
C ALA A 9 -17.09 5.45 -16.15
N ALA A 10 -16.63 6.65 -16.47
CA ALA A 10 -15.47 7.21 -15.78
C ALA A 10 -15.74 7.24 -14.27
N PRO A 11 -14.71 7.01 -13.43
CA PRO A 11 -14.85 7.11 -11.98
C PRO A 11 -15.46 8.44 -11.57
N THR A 12 -16.37 8.41 -10.61
CA THR A 12 -16.92 9.63 -10.01
C THR A 12 -15.87 10.29 -9.11
N ALA A 13 -16.11 11.55 -8.73
CA ALA A 13 -15.23 12.23 -7.78
C ALA A 13 -15.16 11.50 -6.42
N ALA A 14 -16.25 10.85 -6.00
CA ALA A 14 -16.28 10.04 -4.79
C ALA A 14 -15.42 8.77 -4.93
N ASP A 15 -15.47 8.10 -6.09
CA ASP A 15 -14.61 6.94 -6.37
C ASP A 15 -13.12 7.31 -6.34
N LEU A 16 -12.77 8.45 -6.94
CA LEU A 16 -11.40 8.95 -6.92
C LEU A 16 -10.96 9.34 -5.50
N ALA A 17 -11.82 9.98 -4.72
CA ALA A 17 -11.53 10.31 -3.33
C ALA A 17 -11.32 9.06 -2.47
N ALA A 18 -12.06 7.97 -2.72
CA ALA A 18 -11.86 6.69 -2.05
C ALA A 18 -10.46 6.12 -2.34
N ILE A 19 -10.01 6.16 -3.59
CA ILE A 19 -8.66 5.72 -3.99
C ILE A 19 -7.58 6.54 -3.28
N GLU A 20 -7.70 7.88 -3.30
CA GLU A 20 -6.76 8.77 -2.60
C GLU A 20 -6.71 8.48 -1.09
N SER A 21 -7.85 8.06 -0.53
CA SER A 21 -7.94 7.69 0.88
C SER A 21 -7.15 6.41 1.22
N GLU A 22 -7.03 5.48 0.27
CA GLU A 22 -6.33 4.19 0.43
C GLU A 22 -4.84 4.30 0.10
N TRP A 23 -4.45 5.29 -0.72
CA TRP A 23 -3.09 5.47 -1.21
C TRP A 23 -2.00 5.43 -0.13
N PRO A 24 -2.16 6.02 1.08
CA PRO A 24 -1.15 5.94 2.13
C PRO A 24 -0.87 4.50 2.62
N LEU A 25 -1.89 3.63 2.65
CA LEU A 25 -1.71 2.22 3.00
C LEU A 25 -0.96 1.48 1.90
N ILE A 26 -1.36 1.68 0.64
CA ILE A 26 -0.69 1.10 -0.52
C ILE A 26 0.80 1.50 -0.54
N ALA A 27 1.10 2.78 -0.29
CA ALA A 27 2.48 3.26 -0.22
C ALA A 27 3.28 2.58 0.92
N ALA A 28 2.67 2.35 2.07
CA ALA A 28 3.32 1.63 3.17
C ALA A 28 3.56 0.14 2.85
N GLU A 29 2.69 -0.49 2.09
CA GLU A 29 2.85 -1.87 1.62
C GLU A 29 3.97 -1.99 0.58
N LEU A 30 4.07 -1.01 -0.33
CA LEU A 30 5.20 -0.91 -1.27
C LEU A 30 6.54 -0.74 -0.55
N ASP A 31 6.59 0.07 0.52
CA ASP A 31 7.75 0.21 1.40
C ASP A 31 8.18 -1.15 2.01
N VAL A 32 7.22 -2.03 2.35
CA VAL A 32 7.50 -3.39 2.83
C VAL A 32 8.04 -4.26 1.71
N LEU A 33 7.42 -4.23 0.53
CA LEU A 33 7.88 -4.98 -0.64
C LEU A 33 9.32 -4.62 -1.00
N ASP A 34 9.67 -3.34 -1.02
CA ASP A 34 11.05 -2.87 -1.28
C ASP A 34 12.03 -3.38 -0.22
N ALA A 35 11.62 -3.41 1.05
CA ALA A 35 12.44 -3.98 2.12
C ALA A 35 12.63 -5.50 1.95
N GLN A 36 11.61 -6.23 1.51
CA GLN A 36 11.69 -7.67 1.22
C GLN A 36 12.58 -7.95 0.01
N ILE A 37 12.45 -7.17 -1.08
CA ILE A 37 13.34 -7.26 -2.25
C ILE A 37 14.79 -7.05 -1.82
N THR A 38 15.05 -6.09 -0.93
CA THR A 38 16.39 -5.85 -0.38
C THR A 38 16.93 -7.07 0.38
N LEU A 39 16.09 -7.79 1.12
CA LEU A 39 16.50 -9.00 1.82
C LEU A 39 16.85 -10.12 0.84
N ILE A 40 16.00 -10.37 -0.16
CA ILE A 40 16.22 -11.38 -1.20
C ILE A 40 17.52 -11.08 -1.94
N TYR A 41 17.73 -9.84 -2.37
CA TYR A 41 18.95 -9.46 -3.07
C TYR A 41 20.20 -9.65 -2.19
N ALA A 42 20.09 -9.43 -0.89
CA ALA A 42 21.22 -9.61 0.02
C ALA A 42 21.66 -11.07 0.16
N GLU A 43 20.80 -12.06 -0.12
CA GLU A 43 21.16 -13.48 -0.07
C GLU A 43 22.32 -13.82 -1.01
N ASP A 44 22.31 -13.23 -2.21
CA ASP A 44 23.39 -13.37 -3.20
C ASP A 44 24.66 -12.58 -2.85
N HIS A 45 24.62 -11.73 -1.80
CA HIS A 45 25.65 -10.75 -1.46
C HIS A 45 26.21 -10.91 -0.03
N GLY A 46 26.19 -12.14 0.50
CA GLY A 46 26.70 -12.44 1.85
C GLY A 46 25.67 -12.34 2.97
N GLY A 47 24.39 -12.21 2.61
CA GLY A 47 23.24 -12.28 3.50
C GLY A 47 22.74 -10.91 4.02
N PRO A 48 21.52 -10.86 4.57
CA PRO A 48 20.94 -9.64 5.11
C PRO A 48 21.71 -9.03 6.29
N SER A 49 21.93 -7.71 6.25
CA SER A 49 22.51 -6.99 7.38
C SER A 49 21.49 -6.78 8.52
N PRO A 50 21.94 -6.50 9.77
CA PRO A 50 21.06 -6.10 10.86
C PRO A 50 20.20 -4.86 10.56
N LEU A 51 20.68 -3.96 9.69
CA LEU A 51 19.92 -2.78 9.28
C LEU A 51 18.76 -3.14 8.36
N ASN A 52 18.92 -4.14 7.48
CA ASN A 52 17.85 -4.63 6.60
C ASN A 52 16.68 -5.15 7.43
N TRP A 53 16.96 -5.96 8.46
CA TRP A 53 15.94 -6.45 9.39
C TRP A 53 15.25 -5.33 10.18
N ARG A 54 15.98 -4.30 10.58
CA ARG A 54 15.39 -3.13 11.25
C ARG A 54 14.50 -2.32 10.30
N ARG A 55 14.87 -2.24 9.01
CA ARG A 55 14.07 -1.56 7.99
C ARG A 55 12.76 -2.32 7.77
N LEU A 56 12.80 -3.64 7.58
CA LEU A 56 11.60 -4.47 7.42
C LEU A 56 10.61 -4.29 8.58
N ARG A 57 11.07 -4.41 9.82
CA ARG A 57 10.17 -4.21 10.99
C ARG A 57 9.54 -2.82 11.05
N ARG A 58 10.27 -1.79 10.62
CA ARG A 58 9.74 -0.41 10.62
C ARG A 58 8.70 -0.20 9.53
N THR A 59 8.89 -0.79 8.35
CA THR A 59 7.93 -0.69 7.25
C THR A 59 6.67 -1.52 7.57
N GLU A 60 6.80 -2.70 8.17
CA GLU A 60 5.65 -3.47 8.68
C GLU A 60 4.85 -2.67 9.72
N ALA A 61 5.52 -2.03 10.67
CA ALA A 61 4.85 -1.17 11.65
C ALA A 61 4.17 0.06 11.01
N ARG A 62 4.67 0.55 9.87
CA ARG A 62 4.01 1.62 9.10
C ARG A 62 2.72 1.11 8.47
N VAL A 63 2.72 -0.10 7.89
CA VAL A 63 1.51 -0.73 7.34
C VAL A 63 0.42 -0.82 8.41
N THR A 64 0.74 -1.33 9.60
CA THR A 64 -0.26 -1.43 10.69
C THR A 64 -0.88 -0.08 11.04
N ARG A 65 -0.06 0.99 11.13
CA ARG A 65 -0.56 2.34 11.40
C ARG A 65 -1.42 2.88 10.25
N ALA A 66 -0.96 2.74 9.00
CA ALA A 66 -1.71 3.21 7.84
C ALA A 66 -3.05 2.46 7.70
N ALA A 67 -3.08 1.15 7.97
CA ALA A 67 -4.30 0.35 7.96
C ALA A 67 -5.30 0.82 9.03
N ALA A 68 -4.82 1.18 10.22
CA ALA A 68 -5.66 1.77 11.25
C ALA A 68 -6.24 3.12 10.81
N GLU A 69 -5.45 3.98 10.16
CA GLU A 69 -5.89 5.28 9.64
C GLU A 69 -6.92 5.15 8.51
N VAL A 70 -6.76 4.19 7.59
CA VAL A 70 -7.75 3.91 6.54
C VAL A 70 -9.04 3.37 7.16
N SER A 71 -8.94 2.50 8.16
CA SER A 71 -10.10 1.93 8.85
C SER A 71 -10.92 3.00 9.58
N THR A 72 -10.27 3.94 10.26
CA THR A 72 -10.96 5.04 10.96
C THR A 72 -11.65 5.99 9.98
N ARG A 73 -11.02 6.29 8.84
CA ARG A 73 -11.59 7.15 7.79
C ARG A 73 -12.81 6.52 7.12
N THR A 74 -12.75 5.23 6.82
CA THR A 74 -13.84 4.49 6.14
C THR A 74 -15.04 4.17 7.05
N THR A 75 -14.85 4.24 8.37
CA THR A 75 -15.91 4.05 9.39
C THR A 75 -16.56 5.38 9.80
N GLY A 76 -16.05 6.52 9.30
CA GLY A 76 -16.63 7.85 9.52
C GLY A 76 -18.01 8.03 8.86
N PRO A 77 -18.72 9.14 9.17
CA PRO A 77 -20.13 9.35 8.84
C PRO A 77 -20.48 9.30 7.34
N ASP A 78 -19.49 9.32 6.43
CA ASP A 78 -19.67 9.24 4.98
C ASP A 78 -20.26 7.91 4.49
N ARG A 79 -20.25 6.84 5.30
CA ARG A 79 -20.87 5.54 4.97
C ARG A 79 -22.25 5.32 5.59
N ALA A 80 -22.75 6.25 6.40
CA ALA A 80 -24.04 6.12 7.08
C ALA A 80 -25.18 6.92 6.40
N ALA A 81 -24.91 7.50 5.23
CA ALA A 81 -25.85 8.33 4.46
C ALA A 81 -26.24 7.65 3.14
#